data_AF-A0A829CQP2-F1
#
_entry.id   AF-A0A829CQP2-F1
#
_cell.length_a   1.000
_cell.length_b   1.000
_cell.length_c   1.000
_cell.angle_alpha   90.00
_cell.angle_beta   90.00
_cell.angle_gamma   90.00
#
_symmetry.space_group_name_H-M   'P 1'
#
loop_
_entity.id
_entity.type
_entity.pdbx_description
1 polymer ?
#
loop_
_entity_poly.entity_id
_entity_poly.type
_entity_poly.pdbx_seq_one_letter_code
_entity_poly.pdbx_strand_id
1 'polypeptide(L)' 'MKMKPEENSKQQNQGELFRNRLDQILDPRHPLYQIANKIDWEKFEKEFGKYYTE' A
#
# COMPACT_ATOMS: atom_id res chain seq x y z
N MET A 1 15.12 -1.99 45.86
CA MET A 1 15.26 -1.29 44.57
C MET A 1 14.21 -1.83 43.62
N LYS A 2 13.31 -1.02 43.08
CA LYS A 2 12.51 -1.40 41.90
C LYS A 2 12.69 -0.32 40.84
N MET A 3 13.30 -0.73 39.74
CA MET A 3 13.71 0.11 38.61
C MET A 3 12.48 0.75 37.96
N LYS A 4 12.57 2.06 37.72
CA LYS A 4 11.79 2.74 36.68
C LYS A 4 12.44 2.42 35.33
N PRO A 5 11.65 2.33 34.25
CA PRO A 5 12.09 2.82 32.96
C PRO A 5 11.42 4.17 32.71
N GLU A 6 12.24 5.18 32.47
CA GLU A 6 11.78 6.40 31.80
C GLU A 6 11.72 6.15 30.29
N GLU A 7 10.88 6.98 29.66
CA GLU A 7 11.02 7.50 28.30
C GLU A 7 10.27 6.88 27.11
N ASN A 8 9.93 7.83 26.24
CA ASN A 8 9.89 7.75 24.79
C ASN A 8 8.53 7.51 24.12
N SER A 9 7.84 8.63 23.86
CA SER A 9 7.59 9.14 22.50
C SER A 9 6.92 8.21 21.46
N LYS A 10 6.20 7.17 21.87
CA LYS A 10 5.48 6.28 20.93
C LYS A 10 4.08 6.77 20.53
N GLN A 11 3.72 8.02 20.79
CA GLN A 11 2.41 8.55 20.39
C GLN A 11 2.37 9.17 18.99
N GLN A 12 3.52 9.37 18.34
CA GLN A 12 3.57 10.01 17.01
C GLN A 12 3.72 9.05 15.82
N ASN A 13 3.89 7.74 16.05
CA ASN A 13 4.21 6.79 14.98
C ASN A 13 3.22 5.60 14.85
N GLN A 14 2.06 5.62 15.51
CA GLN A 14 1.13 4.48 15.45
C GLN A 14 0.02 4.64 14.39
N GLY A 15 -0.20 5.85 13.88
CA GLY A 15 -1.26 6.13 12.89
C GLY A 15 -0.91 5.81 11.44
N GLU A 16 0.38 5.76 11.08
CA GLU A 16 0.81 5.50 9.70
C GLU A 16 1.19 4.04 9.42
N LEU A 17 1.36 3.21 10.46
CA LEU A 17 1.74 1.80 10.33
C LEU A 17 0.61 0.90 9.76
N PHE A 18 -0.61 1.42 9.67
CA PHE A 18 -1.76 0.72 9.11
C PHE A 18 -2.40 1.47 7.95
N ARG A 19 -1.59 2.06 7.06
CA ARG A 19 -2.05 2.15 5.67
C ARG A 19 -2.19 0.71 5.20
N ASN A 20 -3.39 0.16 5.33
CA ASN A 20 -3.73 -1.14 4.77
C ASN A 20 -3.23 -1.09 3.34
N ARG A 21 -2.14 -1.81 3.05
CA ARG A 21 -1.60 -1.80 1.70
C ARG A 21 -2.72 -2.30 0.80
N LEU A 22 -2.85 -1.71 -0.38
CA LEU A 22 -3.99 -1.98 -1.25
C LEU A 22 -4.16 -3.50 -1.49
N ASP A 23 -3.07 -4.25 -1.58
CA ASP A 23 -3.04 -5.72 -1.64
C ASP A 23 -3.63 -6.44 -0.42
N GLN A 24 -3.59 -5.83 0.76
CA GLN A 24 -4.18 -6.38 2.00
C GLN A 24 -5.70 -6.18 2.07
N ILE A 25 -6.25 -5.22 1.30
CA ILE A 25 -7.69 -4.91 1.26
C ILE A 25 -8.36 -5.62 0.08
N LEU A 26 -7.61 -5.86 -1.00
CA LEU A 26 -8.13 -6.47 -2.22
C LEU A 26 -8.35 -7.97 -2.04
N ASP A 27 -9.54 -8.45 -2.43
CA ASP A 27 -9.82 -9.89 -2.55
C ASP A 27 -9.21 -10.44 -3.84
N PRO A 28 -8.27 -11.42 -3.77
CA PRO A 28 -7.68 -12.03 -4.96
C PRO A 28 -8.69 -12.71 -5.90
N ARG A 29 -9.85 -13.10 -5.38
CA ARG A 29 -10.94 -13.72 -6.16
C ARG A 29 -11.78 -12.69 -6.89
N HIS A 30 -11.64 -11.41 -6.55
CA HIS A 30 -12.42 -10.37 -7.19
C HIS A 30 -12.13 -10.33 -8.70
N PRO A 31 -13.16 -10.32 -9.57
CA PRO A 31 -12.97 -10.35 -11.01
C PRO A 31 -12.03 -9.25 -11.54
N LEU A 32 -12.09 -8.04 -10.98
CA LEU A 32 -11.18 -6.95 -11.37
C LEU A 32 -9.72 -7.22 -10.99
N TYR A 33 -9.48 -7.89 -9.85
CA TYR A 33 -8.13 -8.26 -9.44
C TYR A 33 -7.53 -9.29 -10.40
N GLN A 34 -8.34 -10.28 -10.78
CA GLN A 34 -7.93 -11.30 -11.74
C GLN A 34 -7.67 -10.71 -13.13
N ILE A 35 -8.46 -9.73 -13.56
CA ILE A 35 -8.25 -9.03 -14.84
C ILE A 35 -6.98 -8.18 -14.76
N ALA A 36 -6.79 -7.43 -13.68
CA ALA A 36 -5.59 -6.61 -13.48
C ALA A 36 -4.31 -7.45 -13.56
N ASN A 37 -4.29 -8.66 -13.00
CA ASN A 37 -3.15 -9.57 -13.09
C ASN A 37 -2.86 -10.12 -14.49
N LYS A 38 -3.82 -10.02 -15.43
CA LYS A 38 -3.63 -10.44 -16.83
C LYS A 38 -3.20 -9.30 -17.74
N ILE A 39 -3.24 -8.06 -17.26
CA ILE A 39 -2.84 -6.89 -18.03
C ILE A 39 -1.32 -6.79 -18.01
N ASP A 40 -0.74 -6.63 -19.20
CA ASP A 40 0.65 -6.21 -19.36
C ASP A 40 0.75 -4.71 -19.06
N TRP A 41 0.96 -4.39 -17.79
CA TRP A 41 1.03 -3.00 -17.30
C TRP A 41 2.22 -2.24 -17.89
N GLU A 42 3.34 -2.92 -18.16
CA GLU A 42 4.52 -2.26 -18.75
C GLU A 42 4.20 -1.75 -20.16
N LYS A 43 3.56 -2.59 -20.98
CA LYS A 43 3.09 -2.18 -22.30
C LYS A 43 2.02 -1.10 -22.20
N PHE A 44 1.10 -1.21 -21.25
CA PHE A 44 0.05 -0.21 -21.05
C PHE A 44 0.64 1.17 -20.74
N GLU A 45 1.56 1.25 -19.78
CA GLU A 45 2.27 2.49 -19.42
C GLU A 45 3.10 3.02 -20.59
N LYS A 46 3.78 2.15 -21.35
CA LYS A 46 4.57 2.59 -22.51
C LYS A 46 3.71 3.25 -23.60
N GLU A 47 2.54 2.68 -23.90
CA GLU A 47 1.67 3.16 -24.97
C GLU A 47 0.79 4.34 -24.54
N PHE A 48 0.28 4.28 -23.30
CA PHE A 48 -0.72 5.23 -22.79
C PHE A 48 -0.17 6.27 -21.82
N GLY A 49 1.00 6.04 -21.22
CA GLY A 49 1.59 6.92 -20.20
C GLY A 49 1.79 8.35 -20.67
N LYS A 50 2.09 8.54 -21.96
CA LYS A 50 2.23 9.87 -22.60
C LYS A 50 0.93 10.70 -22.62
N TYR A 51 -0.22 10.08 -22.36
CA TYR A 51 -1.52 10.74 -22.30
C TYR A 51 -1.98 11.04 -20.86
N TYR A 52 -1.23 10.59 -19.85
CA TYR A 52 -1.50 10.97 -18.47
C TYR A 52 -0.97 12.38 -18.20
N THR A 53 -1.72 13.15 -17.42
CA THR A 53 -1.32 14.47 -16.94
C THR A 53 -1.04 14.36 -15.46
N GLU A 54 0.07 14.94 -14.98
CA GLU A 54 0.38 15.06 -13.55
C GLU A 54 -0.61 15.95 -12.79
#